data_AF-A0A1H1YVM2-F1
#
_entry.id   AF-A0A1H1YVM2-F1
#
_cell.length_a   1.000
_cell.length_b   1.000
_cell.length_c   1.000
_cell.angle_alpha   90.00
_cell.angle_beta   90.00
_cell.angle_gamma   90.00
#
_symmetry.space_group_name_H-M   'P 1'
#
loop_
_entity.id
_entity.type
_entity.pdbx_description
1 polymer ?
#
loop_
_entity_poly.entity_id
_entity_poly.type
_entity_poly.pdbx_seq_one_letter_code
_entity_poly.pdbx_strand_id
1 'polypeptide(L)'
;MAARELKPLMATFWSAHGWRDPPAWPDPATMARAVAAGVMFERARDDTHDGWIEAAITAAGAVTPAEVGDAFLESLGSRRLDLRSALGSYATASTVRPHPILIGSGQVFCAVCGQFPDAPGEDLNVLNFERFKWGGVRHDSVRYAAFDLEQLQLAPRNGASAADRELGRAVLEALGALPPRSSMAKSVDAIRMVPGSRAELRALVEILRRHDDLREFW
;
A
#
# COMPACT_ATOMS: atom_id res chain seq x y z
N MET A 1 11.38 6.26 11.18
CA MET A 1 12.12 4.99 10.92
C MET A 1 13.54 5.31 10.47
N ALA A 2 14.55 4.62 10.99
CA ALA A 2 15.94 4.88 10.56
C ALA A 2 16.17 4.30 9.15
N ALA A 3 16.51 5.14 8.18
CA ALA A 3 16.76 4.77 6.78
C ALA A 3 17.76 3.60 6.60
N ARG A 4 18.63 3.37 7.59
CA ARG A 4 19.57 2.24 7.63
C ARG A 4 18.88 0.88 7.64
N GLU A 5 17.80 0.72 8.39
CA GLU A 5 17.16 -0.60 8.58
C GLU A 5 16.25 -0.97 7.41
N LEU A 6 15.82 0.00 6.60
CA LEU A 6 15.06 -0.24 5.36
C LEU A 6 15.94 -0.75 4.20
N LYS A 7 17.25 -0.43 4.22
CA LYS A 7 18.17 -0.77 3.14
C LYS A 7 18.25 -2.28 2.83
N PRO A 8 18.32 -3.19 3.82
CA PRO A 8 18.26 -4.63 3.60
C PRO A 8 17.03 -5.06 2.80
N LEU A 9 15.82 -4.63 3.20
CA LEU A 9 14.57 -4.93 2.50
C LEU A 9 14.64 -4.55 1.01
N MET A 10 15.09 -3.33 0.73
CA MET A 10 15.25 -2.84 -0.65
C MET A 10 16.29 -3.65 -1.44
N ALA A 11 17.40 -3.98 -0.82
CA ALA A 11 18.49 -4.73 -1.45
C ALA A 11 18.11 -6.19 -1.72
N THR A 12 17.23 -6.78 -0.91
CA THR A 12 16.75 -8.15 -1.08
C THR A 12 15.97 -8.36 -2.36
N PHE A 13 15.08 -7.42 -2.71
CA PHE A 13 14.18 -7.58 -3.84
C PHE A 13 14.56 -6.76 -5.08
N TRP A 14 15.37 -5.70 -4.93
CA TRP A 14 15.63 -4.76 -6.03
C TRP A 14 17.11 -4.55 -6.33
N SER A 15 17.40 -4.32 -7.61
CA SER A 15 18.70 -3.93 -8.14
C SER A 15 18.55 -2.79 -9.15
N ALA A 16 19.67 -2.30 -9.70
CA ALA A 16 19.63 -1.33 -10.80
C ALA A 16 18.92 -1.88 -12.06
N HIS A 17 18.86 -3.21 -12.22
CA HIS A 17 18.24 -3.89 -13.36
C HIS A 17 16.79 -4.36 -13.09
N GLY A 18 16.21 -4.01 -11.93
CA GLY A 18 14.85 -4.41 -11.55
C GLY A 18 14.81 -5.44 -10.43
N TRP A 19 13.76 -6.26 -10.43
CA TRP A 19 13.56 -7.35 -9.46
C TRP A 19 14.74 -8.31 -9.46
N ARG A 20 15.12 -8.78 -8.27
CA ARG A 20 16.10 -9.85 -8.10
C ARG A 20 15.39 -11.19 -8.17
N ASP A 21 15.95 -12.10 -8.95
CA ASP A 21 15.55 -13.50 -9.00
C ASP A 21 16.81 -14.38 -9.05
N PRO A 22 17.15 -15.10 -7.97
CA PRO A 22 16.45 -15.15 -6.68
C PRO A 22 16.65 -13.89 -5.82
N PRO A 23 15.80 -13.65 -4.79
CA PRO A 23 16.02 -12.60 -3.79
C PRO A 23 17.37 -12.75 -3.07
N ALA A 24 18.01 -11.60 -2.76
CA ALA A 24 19.28 -11.56 -2.06
C ALA A 24 19.07 -11.31 -0.55
N TRP A 25 18.83 -12.38 0.20
CA TRP A 25 18.58 -12.27 1.65
C TRP A 25 19.79 -11.74 2.42
N PRO A 26 19.60 -10.88 3.44
CA PRO A 26 20.68 -10.36 4.25
C PRO A 26 21.23 -11.42 5.21
N ASP A 27 22.39 -11.15 5.81
CA ASP A 27 22.93 -11.99 6.89
C ASP A 27 22.00 -11.97 8.13
N PRO A 28 22.07 -12.99 9.01
CA PRO A 28 21.16 -13.11 10.15
C PRO A 28 21.16 -11.91 11.11
N ALA A 29 22.31 -11.27 11.34
CA ALA A 29 22.39 -10.11 12.23
C ALA A 29 21.71 -8.89 11.61
N THR A 30 21.83 -8.72 10.29
CA THR A 30 21.13 -7.68 9.54
C THR A 30 19.62 -7.96 9.47
N MET A 31 19.21 -9.21 9.25
CA MET A 31 17.80 -9.62 9.30
C MET A 31 17.18 -9.30 10.65
N ALA A 32 17.82 -9.69 11.77
CA ALA A 32 17.31 -9.46 13.12
C ALA A 32 17.08 -7.97 13.43
N ARG A 33 17.97 -7.08 12.97
CA ARG A 33 17.79 -5.63 13.15
C ARG A 33 16.64 -5.08 12.32
N ALA A 34 16.49 -5.56 11.08
CA ALA A 34 15.40 -5.18 10.19
C ALA A 34 14.04 -5.66 10.72
N VAL A 35 13.98 -6.87 11.30
CA VAL A 35 12.79 -7.39 12.00
C VAL A 35 12.47 -6.55 13.23
N ALA A 36 13.46 -6.27 14.08
CA ALA A 36 13.26 -5.42 15.27
C ALA A 36 12.80 -4.00 14.93
N ALA A 37 13.15 -3.49 13.74
CA ALA A 37 12.70 -2.20 13.23
C ALA A 37 11.31 -2.24 12.55
N GLY A 38 10.68 -3.42 12.45
CA GLY A 38 9.36 -3.60 11.83
C GLY A 38 9.36 -3.47 10.31
N VAL A 39 10.51 -3.67 9.64
CA VAL A 39 10.60 -3.54 8.17
C VAL A 39 10.73 -4.88 7.45
N MET A 40 11.20 -5.93 8.14
CA MET A 40 11.27 -7.29 7.63
C MET A 40 10.57 -8.27 8.57
N PHE A 41 10.25 -9.45 8.07
CA PHE A 41 9.48 -10.48 8.76
C PHE A 41 10.17 -11.83 8.60
N GLU A 42 10.33 -12.56 9.70
CA GLU A 42 11.02 -13.86 9.71
C GLU A 42 10.23 -14.98 9.04
N ARG A 43 8.91 -14.84 8.99
CA ARG A 43 7.99 -15.86 8.49
C ARG A 43 7.00 -15.26 7.53
N ALA A 44 6.67 -16.03 6.50
CA ALA A 44 5.49 -15.78 5.72
C ALA A 44 4.24 -15.89 6.62
N ARG A 45 3.17 -15.19 6.23
CA ARG A 45 1.89 -15.29 6.90
C ARG A 45 1.06 -16.37 6.23
N ASP A 46 0.87 -17.47 6.95
CA ASP A 46 0.01 -18.58 6.56
C ASP A 46 -1.40 -18.34 7.10
N ASP A 47 -2.22 -17.65 6.31
CA ASP A 47 -3.63 -17.40 6.63
C ASP A 47 -4.56 -17.97 5.55
N THR A 48 -5.74 -18.39 5.98
CA THR A 48 -6.79 -18.81 5.05
C THR A 48 -7.41 -17.60 4.35
N HIS A 49 -8.14 -17.84 3.26
CA HIS A 49 -8.98 -16.82 2.63
C HIS A 49 -9.83 -16.05 3.66
N ASP A 50 -10.53 -16.77 4.53
CA ASP A 50 -11.42 -16.19 5.55
C ASP A 50 -10.61 -15.44 6.62
N GLY A 51 -9.43 -15.95 7.00
CA GLY A 51 -8.52 -15.28 7.93
C GLY A 51 -8.03 -13.93 7.42
N TRP A 52 -7.70 -13.84 6.13
CA TRP A 52 -7.35 -12.55 5.50
C TRP A 52 -8.51 -11.56 5.43
N ILE A 53 -9.74 -12.05 5.24
CA ILE A 53 -10.94 -11.21 5.28
C ILE A 53 -11.15 -10.65 6.68
N GLU A 54 -11.07 -11.50 7.70
CA GLU A 54 -11.20 -11.09 9.10
C GLU A 54 -10.11 -10.08 9.48
N ALA A 55 -8.87 -10.33 9.06
CA ALA A 55 -7.75 -9.42 9.28
C ALA A 55 -7.98 -8.06 8.61
N ALA A 56 -8.45 -8.02 7.36
CA ALA A 56 -8.76 -6.78 6.66
C ALA A 56 -9.86 -5.98 7.37
N ILE A 57 -10.96 -6.63 7.74
CA ILE A 57 -12.08 -6.00 8.47
C ILE A 57 -11.59 -5.45 9.82
N THR A 58 -10.82 -6.25 10.56
CA THR A 58 -10.26 -5.86 11.86
C THR A 58 -9.31 -4.68 11.73
N ALA A 59 -8.39 -4.72 10.76
CA ALA A 59 -7.42 -3.65 10.53
C ALA A 59 -8.10 -2.35 10.07
N ALA A 60 -9.15 -2.42 9.25
CA ALA A 60 -9.96 -1.26 8.89
C ALA A 60 -10.73 -0.68 10.08
N GLY A 61 -11.28 -1.54 10.96
CA GLY A 61 -11.97 -1.11 12.18
C GLY A 61 -11.06 -0.48 13.23
N ALA A 62 -9.75 -0.69 13.14
CA ALA A 62 -8.75 -0.18 14.08
C ALA A 62 -8.17 1.20 13.68
N VAL A 63 -8.58 1.76 12.54
CA VAL A 63 -8.19 3.09 12.07
C VAL A 63 -9.41 3.92 11.68
N THR A 64 -9.29 5.24 11.70
CA THR A 64 -10.35 6.15 11.27
C THR A 64 -10.09 6.71 9.87
N PRO A 65 -11.12 7.15 9.12
CA PRO A 65 -10.92 7.84 7.83
C PRO A 65 -10.00 9.05 7.94
N ALA A 66 -10.11 9.83 9.02
CA ALA A 66 -9.27 11.01 9.25
C ALA A 66 -7.79 10.63 9.43
N GLU A 67 -7.50 9.56 10.19
CA GLU A 67 -6.15 9.06 10.36
C GLU A 67 -5.51 8.56 9.06
N VAL A 68 -6.32 7.92 8.21
CA VAL A 68 -5.89 7.42 6.90
C VAL A 68 -5.65 8.58 5.94
N GLY A 69 -6.56 9.56 5.90
CA GLY A 69 -6.43 10.77 5.10
C GLY A 69 -5.21 11.61 5.49
N ASP A 70 -4.97 11.79 6.79
CA ASP A 70 -3.80 12.51 7.30
C ASP A 70 -2.50 11.78 6.97
N ALA A 71 -2.46 10.44 7.08
CA ALA A 71 -1.28 9.65 6.70
C ALA A 71 -1.00 9.76 5.18
N PHE A 72 -2.05 9.68 4.36
CA PHE A 72 -1.93 9.85 2.91
C PHE A 72 -1.37 11.23 2.56
N LEU A 73 -1.92 12.28 3.16
CA LEU A 73 -1.47 13.66 2.97
C LEU A 73 -0.01 13.86 3.43
N GLU A 74 0.34 13.38 4.62
CA GLU A 74 1.74 13.41 5.13
C GLU A 74 2.69 12.76 4.12
N SER A 75 2.26 11.70 3.42
CA SER A 75 3.07 11.01 2.41
C SER A 75 3.41 11.86 1.17
N LEU A 76 2.62 12.88 0.86
CA LEU A 76 2.77 13.68 -0.37
C LEU A 76 4.01 14.58 -0.27
N GLY A 77 4.11 15.40 0.78
CA GLY A 77 5.23 16.32 0.96
C GLY A 77 6.49 15.65 1.51
N SER A 78 6.34 14.75 2.49
CA SER A 78 7.47 14.10 3.16
C SER A 78 8.11 12.97 2.35
N ARG A 79 7.42 12.50 1.30
CA ARG A 79 7.77 11.28 0.55
C ARG A 79 7.84 10.01 1.42
N ARG A 80 7.10 9.97 2.53
CA ARG A 80 6.84 8.77 3.35
C ARG A 80 5.94 7.79 2.59
N LEU A 81 6.49 7.10 1.60
CA LEU A 81 5.76 6.17 0.73
C LEU A 81 5.00 5.09 1.52
N ASP A 82 5.51 4.70 2.68
CA ASP A 82 4.87 3.75 3.58
C ASP A 82 3.52 4.19 4.15
N LEU A 83 3.21 5.48 4.12
CA LEU A 83 1.92 6.01 4.56
C LEU A 83 0.92 6.16 3.40
N ARG A 84 1.38 6.02 2.15
CA ARG A 84 0.61 6.42 0.97
C ARG A 84 -0.49 5.43 0.61
N SER A 85 -0.19 4.14 0.62
CA SER A 85 -1.13 3.09 0.21
C SER A 85 -2.33 2.93 1.15
N ALA A 86 -2.20 3.38 2.40
CA ALA A 86 -3.21 3.20 3.43
C ALA A 86 -4.60 3.72 3.00
N LEU A 87 -4.66 4.79 2.21
CA LEU A 87 -5.92 5.30 1.65
C LEU A 87 -6.64 4.25 0.80
N GLY A 88 -5.93 3.63 -0.13
CA GLY A 88 -6.52 2.60 -0.99
C GLY A 88 -6.79 1.30 -0.23
N SER A 89 -5.88 0.92 0.68
CA SER A 89 -6.06 -0.23 1.56
C SER A 89 -7.30 -0.09 2.44
N TYR A 90 -7.54 1.09 3.02
CA TYR A 90 -8.74 1.38 3.81
C TYR A 90 -10.01 1.30 2.98
N ALA A 91 -10.00 1.88 1.77
CA ALA A 91 -11.12 1.80 0.84
C ALA A 91 -11.52 0.36 0.51
N THR A 92 -10.52 -0.47 0.22
CA THR A 92 -10.71 -1.88 -0.09
C THR A 92 -11.22 -2.62 1.15
N ALA A 93 -10.53 -2.50 2.28
CA ALA A 93 -10.87 -3.25 3.49
C ALA A 93 -12.21 -2.83 4.13
N SER A 94 -12.56 -1.55 4.11
CA SER A 94 -13.82 -1.03 4.70
C SER A 94 -15.08 -1.46 3.96
N THR A 95 -14.95 -1.87 2.68
CA THR A 95 -16.08 -2.36 1.88
C THR A 95 -16.21 -3.88 1.88
N VAL A 96 -15.18 -4.60 2.35
CA VAL A 96 -15.20 -6.06 2.48
C VAL A 96 -16.23 -6.47 3.53
N ARG A 97 -17.03 -7.48 3.18
CA ARG A 97 -17.97 -8.14 4.10
C ARG A 97 -17.52 -9.57 4.34
N PRO A 98 -17.78 -10.15 5.53
CA PRO A 98 -17.52 -11.55 5.77
C PRO A 98 -18.21 -12.41 4.70
N HIS A 99 -17.44 -13.27 4.05
CA HIS A 99 -17.95 -14.23 3.09
C HIS A 99 -17.06 -15.48 3.11
N PRO A 100 -17.65 -16.68 2.99
CA PRO A 100 -16.86 -17.87 2.75
C PRO A 100 -16.19 -17.77 1.39
N ILE A 101 -15.13 -18.54 1.20
CA ILE A 101 -14.55 -18.70 -0.12
C ILE A 101 -15.59 -19.24 -1.11
N LEU A 102 -15.72 -18.57 -2.26
CA LEU A 102 -16.64 -18.97 -3.32
C LEU A 102 -15.87 -19.17 -4.62
N ILE A 103 -15.64 -20.43 -5.00
CA ILE A 103 -14.97 -20.79 -6.24
C ILE A 103 -16.01 -21.18 -7.29
N GLY A 104 -16.17 -20.32 -8.30
CA GLY A 104 -17.02 -20.61 -9.45
C GLY A 104 -16.47 -21.73 -10.34
N SER A 105 -17.33 -22.31 -11.18
CA SER A 105 -16.89 -23.30 -12.17
C SER A 105 -15.81 -22.71 -13.09
N GLY A 106 -14.65 -23.37 -13.13
CA GLY A 106 -13.50 -22.93 -13.93
C GLY A 106 -12.71 -21.74 -13.36
N GLN A 107 -13.03 -21.28 -12.14
CA GLN A 107 -12.26 -20.23 -11.46
C GLN A 107 -11.24 -20.83 -10.49
N VAL A 108 -10.16 -20.08 -10.27
CA VAL A 108 -9.09 -20.41 -9.31
C VAL A 108 -8.98 -19.38 -8.18
N PHE A 109 -9.89 -18.41 -8.17
CA PHE A 109 -9.97 -17.32 -7.21
C PHE A 109 -11.40 -17.15 -6.74
N CYS A 110 -11.57 -16.52 -5.58
CA CYS A 110 -12.85 -16.19 -4.99
C CYS A 110 -13.63 -15.25 -5.89
N ALA A 111 -14.85 -15.63 -6.25
CA ALA A 111 -15.75 -14.84 -7.10
C ALA A 111 -16.17 -13.50 -6.45
N VAL A 112 -16.00 -13.36 -5.13
CA VAL A 112 -16.39 -12.17 -4.37
C VAL A 112 -15.23 -11.17 -4.26
N CYS A 113 -14.07 -11.62 -3.76
CA CYS A 113 -12.95 -10.73 -3.45
C CYS A 113 -11.71 -10.93 -4.34
N GLY A 114 -11.74 -11.87 -5.28
CA GLY A 114 -10.62 -12.13 -6.19
C GLY A 114 -9.40 -12.82 -5.55
N GLN A 115 -9.44 -13.14 -4.26
CA GLN A 115 -8.34 -13.85 -3.58
C GLN A 115 -8.23 -15.32 -4.00
N PHE A 116 -7.01 -15.85 -4.02
CA PHE A 116 -6.77 -17.28 -4.23
C PHE A 116 -7.01 -18.10 -2.95
N PRO A 117 -7.61 -19.31 -3.05
CA PRO A 117 -7.85 -20.23 -1.92
C PRO A 117 -6.57 -20.65 -1.20
N ASP A 118 -5.61 -21.16 -1.98
CA ASP A 118 -4.48 -21.96 -1.51
C ASP A 118 -3.16 -21.29 -1.92
N ALA A 119 -3.05 -19.99 -1.70
CA ALA A 119 -1.76 -19.37 -1.91
C ALA A 119 -0.79 -19.89 -0.84
N PRO A 120 0.41 -20.37 -1.22
CA PRO A 120 1.47 -20.60 -0.23
C PRO A 120 1.72 -19.32 0.56
N GLY A 121 2.20 -19.45 1.80
CA GLY A 121 2.36 -18.37 2.76
C GLY A 121 2.75 -17.03 2.14
N GLU A 122 2.03 -15.98 2.51
CA GLU A 122 2.23 -14.65 1.95
C GLU A 122 3.54 -14.07 2.48
N ASP A 123 4.49 -13.78 1.59
CA ASP A 123 5.76 -13.16 1.98
C ASP A 123 5.53 -11.67 2.31
N LEU A 124 5.37 -11.40 3.60
CA LEU A 124 5.19 -10.05 4.12
C LEU A 124 6.36 -9.11 3.77
N ASN A 125 7.56 -9.65 3.51
CA ASN A 125 8.69 -8.83 3.06
C ASN A 125 8.45 -8.28 1.65
N VAL A 126 7.81 -9.06 0.75
CA VAL A 126 7.44 -8.55 -0.58
C VAL A 126 6.40 -7.45 -0.46
N LEU A 127 5.36 -7.65 0.38
CA LEU A 127 4.32 -6.64 0.60
C LEU A 127 4.91 -5.34 1.15
N ASN A 128 5.78 -5.44 2.16
CA ASN A 128 6.41 -4.26 2.76
C ASN A 128 7.42 -3.60 1.81
N PHE A 129 8.14 -4.39 1.02
CA PHE A 129 9.03 -3.86 0.00
C PHE A 129 8.26 -2.97 -0.98
N GLU A 130 7.15 -3.46 -1.53
CA GLU A 130 6.30 -2.69 -2.46
C GLU A 130 5.71 -1.43 -1.82
N ARG A 131 5.27 -1.54 -0.56
CA ARG A 131 4.81 -0.43 0.28
C ARG A 131 5.86 0.68 0.37
N PHE A 132 7.10 0.36 0.74
CA PHE A 132 8.18 1.35 0.85
C PHE A 132 8.76 1.78 -0.50
N LYS A 133 8.69 0.95 -1.54
CA LYS A 133 9.36 1.19 -2.84
C LYS A 133 8.55 2.13 -3.73
N TRP A 134 7.25 1.93 -3.79
CA TRP A 134 6.36 2.65 -4.71
C TRP A 134 5.20 3.36 -4.01
N GLY A 135 5.00 3.11 -2.71
CA GLY A 135 3.81 3.56 -1.99
C GLY A 135 2.64 2.61 -2.13
N GLY A 136 2.94 1.31 -2.32
CA GLY A 136 1.99 0.23 -2.56
C GLY A 136 1.52 0.11 -4.00
N VAL A 137 1.28 -1.13 -4.44
CA VAL A 137 0.92 -1.46 -5.84
C VAL A 137 -0.22 -2.48 -5.97
N ARG A 138 -0.68 -3.07 -4.85
CA ARG A 138 -1.71 -4.13 -4.80
C ARG A 138 -3.04 -3.59 -4.30
N HIS A 139 -3.54 -2.52 -4.92
CA HIS A 139 -4.65 -1.71 -4.39
C HIS A 139 -5.99 -2.47 -4.27
N ASP A 140 -6.16 -3.57 -4.99
CA ASP A 140 -7.34 -4.45 -4.99
C ASP A 140 -7.14 -5.73 -4.14
N SER A 141 -5.95 -5.94 -3.58
CA SER A 141 -5.68 -7.12 -2.76
C SER A 141 -6.13 -6.91 -1.33
N VAL A 142 -7.13 -7.70 -0.89
CA VAL A 142 -7.58 -7.73 0.50
C VAL A 142 -6.45 -8.14 1.45
N ARG A 143 -5.52 -9.01 1.03
CA ARG A 143 -4.35 -9.39 1.84
C ARG A 143 -3.39 -8.23 2.06
N TYR A 144 -3.11 -7.50 0.98
CA TYR A 144 -2.28 -6.30 1.05
C TYR A 144 -2.97 -5.23 1.89
N ALA A 145 -4.28 -5.06 1.74
CA ALA A 145 -5.05 -4.11 2.53
C ALA A 145 -4.99 -4.42 4.03
N ALA A 146 -5.15 -5.69 4.43
CA ALA A 146 -4.99 -6.12 5.81
C ALA A 146 -3.58 -5.77 6.33
N PHE A 147 -2.55 -6.24 5.62
CA PHE A 147 -1.16 -5.99 6.00
C PHE A 147 -0.82 -4.49 6.11
N ASP A 148 -1.19 -3.70 5.10
CA ASP A 148 -0.83 -2.28 5.02
C ASP A 148 -1.50 -1.45 6.13
N LEU A 149 -2.75 -1.77 6.47
CA LEU A 149 -3.45 -1.11 7.59
C LEU A 149 -2.92 -1.56 8.96
N GLU A 150 -2.53 -2.82 9.12
CA GLU A 150 -1.79 -3.28 10.31
C GLU A 150 -0.46 -2.51 10.45
N GLN A 151 0.27 -2.32 9.34
CA GLN A 151 1.51 -1.54 9.35
C GLN A 151 1.27 -0.04 9.58
N LEU A 152 0.13 0.51 9.13
CA LEU A 152 -0.24 1.90 9.40
C LEU A 152 -0.40 2.17 10.89
N GLN A 153 -1.02 1.23 11.63
CA GLN A 153 -1.21 1.35 13.08
C GLN A 153 0.12 1.41 13.84
N LEU A 154 1.13 0.70 13.34
CA LEU A 154 2.47 0.66 13.93
C LEU A 154 3.36 1.83 13.46
N ALA A 155 3.03 2.45 12.33
CA ALA A 155 3.86 3.47 11.74
C ALA A 155 3.83 4.77 12.56
N PRO A 156 4.98 5.39 12.85
CA PRO A 156 4.99 6.73 13.42
C PRO A 156 4.45 7.72 12.38
N ARG A 157 3.47 8.50 12.83
CA ARG A 157 2.75 9.53 12.07
C ARG A 157 2.94 10.88 12.78
N ASN A 158 3.21 11.92 12.02
CA ASN A 158 3.32 13.30 12.55
C ASN A 158 2.05 14.11 12.28
N GLY A 159 1.16 13.58 11.43
CA GLY A 159 -0.03 14.27 10.96
C GLY A 159 0.26 15.17 9.77
N ALA A 160 -0.75 15.40 8.94
CA ALA A 160 -0.62 16.24 7.75
C ALA A 160 -0.44 17.71 8.12
N SER A 161 0.64 18.32 7.63
CA SER A 161 0.86 19.76 7.76
C SER A 161 -0.11 20.56 6.88
N ALA A 162 -0.20 21.87 7.10
CA ALA A 162 -0.95 22.75 6.20
C ALA A 162 -0.43 22.70 4.75
N ALA A 163 0.88 22.54 4.57
CA ALA A 163 1.49 22.41 3.25
C ALA A 163 1.12 21.07 2.57
N ASP A 164 1.04 19.99 3.35
CA ASP A 164 0.59 18.69 2.83
C ASP A 164 -0.87 18.76 2.35
N ARG A 165 -1.75 19.42 3.12
CA ARG A 165 -3.15 19.63 2.76
C ARG A 165 -3.32 20.50 1.50
N GLU A 166 -2.54 21.57 1.38
CA GLU A 166 -2.51 22.38 0.16
C GLU A 166 -2.05 21.56 -1.05
N LEU A 167 -0.98 20.78 -0.88
CA LEU A 167 -0.47 19.89 -1.93
C LEU A 167 -1.52 18.85 -2.35
N GLY A 168 -2.24 18.27 -1.38
CA GLY A 168 -3.37 17.37 -1.62
C GLY A 168 -4.47 18.01 -2.47
N ARG A 169 -4.91 19.23 -2.11
CA ARG A 169 -5.90 19.98 -2.89
C ARG A 169 -5.42 20.26 -4.31
N ALA A 170 -4.17 20.72 -4.46
CA ALA A 170 -3.58 20.99 -5.78
C ALA A 170 -3.53 19.72 -6.66
N VAL A 171 -3.24 18.55 -6.08
CA VAL A 171 -3.27 17.26 -6.78
C VAL A 171 -4.67 16.93 -7.27
N LEU A 172 -5.69 17.06 -6.41
CA LEU A 172 -7.08 16.77 -6.77
C LEU A 172 -7.59 17.73 -7.85
N GLU A 173 -7.26 19.02 -7.76
CA GLU A 173 -7.59 20.02 -8.76
C GLU A 173 -6.93 19.70 -10.11
N ALA A 174 -5.62 19.41 -10.10
CA ALA A 174 -4.88 19.07 -11.31
C ALA A 174 -5.42 17.82 -12.00
N LEU A 175 -5.81 16.78 -11.24
CA LEU A 175 -6.43 15.58 -11.78
C LEU A 175 -7.87 15.83 -12.26
N GLY A 176 -8.64 16.65 -11.55
CA GLY A 176 -10.02 17.01 -11.89
C GLY A 176 -10.13 17.88 -13.15
N ALA A 177 -9.11 18.68 -13.45
CA ALA A 177 -9.04 19.48 -14.67
C ALA A 177 -8.72 18.66 -15.93
N LEU A 178 -8.35 17.38 -15.80
CA LEU A 178 -8.04 16.53 -16.94
C LEU A 178 -9.31 16.08 -17.65
N PRO A 179 -9.28 15.94 -18.99
CA PRO A 179 -10.38 15.33 -19.73
C PRO A 179 -10.74 13.93 -19.20
N PRO A 180 -12.03 13.53 -19.23
CA PRO A 180 -12.44 12.18 -18.89
C PRO A 180 -11.61 11.14 -19.65
N ARG A 181 -11.27 10.03 -19.00
CA ARG A 181 -10.44 8.94 -19.57
C ARG A 181 -9.04 9.37 -20.01
N SER A 182 -8.49 10.44 -19.42
CA SER A 182 -7.09 10.80 -19.62
C SER A 182 -6.15 9.62 -19.32
N SER A 183 -5.09 9.49 -20.12
CA SER A 183 -4.13 8.40 -19.95
C SER A 183 -3.38 8.52 -18.63
N MET A 184 -2.87 7.37 -18.13
CA MET A 184 -2.03 7.35 -16.92
C MET A 184 -0.82 8.28 -17.06
N ALA A 185 -0.21 8.35 -18.24
CA ALA A 185 0.92 9.24 -18.49
C ALA A 185 0.55 10.72 -18.27
N LYS A 186 -0.60 11.16 -18.82
CA LYS A 186 -1.10 12.53 -18.64
C LYS A 186 -1.40 12.83 -17.17
N SER A 187 -2.02 11.91 -16.44
CA SER A 187 -2.28 12.11 -15.00
C SER A 187 -1.00 12.19 -14.18
N VAL A 188 -0.01 11.34 -14.44
CA VAL A 188 1.31 11.44 -13.78
C VAL A 188 1.98 12.78 -14.08
N ASP A 189 1.90 13.25 -15.33
CA ASP A 189 2.49 14.54 -15.71
C ASP A 189 1.75 15.73 -15.07
N ALA A 190 0.45 15.61 -14.83
CA ALA A 190 -0.36 16.63 -14.17
C ALA A 190 -0.04 16.82 -12.68
N ILE A 191 0.50 15.80 -11.99
CA ILE A 191 0.74 15.84 -10.54
C ILE A 191 2.22 15.95 -10.15
N ARG A 192 3.08 16.40 -11.07
CA ARG A 192 4.53 16.55 -10.84
C ARG A 192 4.93 17.54 -9.74
N MET A 193 4.00 18.28 -9.17
CA MET A 193 4.20 19.04 -7.92
C MET A 193 4.53 18.12 -6.73
N VAL A 194 4.10 16.84 -6.76
CA VAL A 194 4.44 15.86 -5.73
C VAL A 194 5.85 15.32 -5.99
N PRO A 195 6.76 15.34 -5.00
CA PRO A 195 8.09 14.76 -5.16
C PRO A 195 8.01 13.24 -5.33
N GLY A 196 8.63 12.72 -6.39
CA GLY A 196 8.71 11.28 -6.60
C GLY A 196 9.17 10.88 -8.00
N SER A 197 9.48 9.59 -8.16
CA SER A 197 9.69 9.01 -9.49
C SER A 197 8.38 8.84 -10.26
N ARG A 198 8.43 8.66 -11.59
CA ARG A 198 7.21 8.37 -12.38
C ARG A 198 6.47 7.11 -11.90
N ALA A 199 7.19 6.14 -11.34
CA ALA A 199 6.58 4.92 -10.78
C ALA A 199 5.82 5.22 -9.49
N GLU A 200 6.41 6.00 -8.58
CA GLU A 200 5.75 6.46 -7.33
C GLU A 200 4.52 7.32 -7.62
N LEU A 201 4.61 8.21 -8.62
CA LEU A 201 3.48 9.05 -9.03
C LEU A 201 2.39 8.24 -9.73
N ARG A 202 2.75 7.19 -10.48
CA ARG A 202 1.75 6.26 -11.06
C ARG A 202 0.97 5.56 -9.94
N ALA A 203 1.66 5.02 -8.93
CA ALA A 203 1.00 4.39 -7.77
C ALA A 203 0.05 5.37 -7.06
N LEU A 204 0.49 6.62 -6.87
CA LEU A 204 -0.36 7.68 -6.32
C LEU A 204 -1.65 7.92 -7.14
N VAL A 205 -1.53 8.04 -8.46
CA VAL A 205 -2.70 8.19 -9.34
C VAL A 205 -3.61 6.97 -9.28
N GLU A 206 -3.04 5.77 -9.17
CA GLU A 206 -3.79 4.52 -9.07
C GLU A 206 -4.59 4.41 -7.77
N ILE A 207 -4.02 4.87 -6.64
CA ILE A 207 -4.75 5.00 -5.37
C ILE A 207 -5.94 5.96 -5.55
N LEU A 208 -5.70 7.15 -6.10
CA LEU A 208 -6.75 8.17 -6.21
C LEU A 208 -7.86 7.79 -7.18
N ARG A 209 -7.53 7.23 -8.35
CA ARG A 209 -8.53 6.89 -9.40
C ARG A 209 -9.44 5.73 -9.02
N ARG A 210 -8.96 4.77 -8.22
CA ARG A 210 -9.77 3.62 -7.81
C ARG A 210 -10.75 3.97 -6.69
N HIS A 211 -10.60 5.16 -6.11
CA HIS A 211 -11.27 5.55 -4.89
C HIS A 211 -11.77 7.01 -4.99
N ASP A 212 -12.39 7.34 -6.13
CA ASP A 212 -12.95 8.69 -6.37
C ASP A 212 -13.98 9.10 -5.30
N ASP A 213 -14.65 8.12 -4.69
CA ASP A 213 -15.60 8.32 -3.59
C ASP A 213 -14.92 8.74 -2.27
N LEU A 214 -13.60 8.60 -2.14
CA LEU A 214 -12.87 8.96 -0.93
C LEU A 214 -12.46 10.44 -0.85
N ARG A 215 -12.76 11.23 -1.89
CA ARG A 215 -12.44 12.67 -1.93
C ARG A 215 -13.20 13.47 -0.86
N GLU A 216 -14.21 12.90 -0.23
CA GLU A 216 -14.99 13.53 0.84
C GLU A 216 -14.34 13.42 2.23
N PHE A 217 -13.32 12.59 2.40
CA PHE A 217 -12.75 12.30 3.72
C PHE A 217 -11.54 13.18 4.12
N TRP A 218 -11.16 14.16 3.29
CA TRP A 218 -9.97 14.98 3.52
C TRP A 218 -9.99 16.31 2.75
#